data_AF-A0A5E7VDR7-F1
#
_entry.id   AF-A0A5E7VDR7-F1
#
_cell.length_a   1.000
_cell.length_b   1.000
_cell.length_c   1.000
_cell.angle_alpha   90.00
_cell.angle_beta   90.00
_cell.angle_gamma   90.00
#
_symmetry.space_group_name_H-M   'P 1'
#
loop_
_entity.id
_entity.type
_entity.pdbx_description
1 polymer ?
#
loop_
_entity_poly.entity_id
_entity_poly.type
_entity_poly.pdbx_seq_one_letter_code
_entity_poly.pdbx_strand_id
1 'polypeptide(L)' 'MLAQGDYLIPIPGTKQRKYLEENVAALEVTLSAEELHALEAVFPASVTAGLRYPEELMKLLDR' A
#
# COMPACT_ATOMS: atom_id res chain seq x y z
N MET A 1 -3.06 -2.36 -5.42
CA MET A 1 -1.59 -2.42 -5.25
C MET A 1 -0.87 -3.42 -6.16
N LEU A 2 -1.54 -4.06 -7.14
CA LEU A 2 -0.86 -4.83 -8.20
C LEU A 2 -1.04 -4.23 -9.60
N ALA A 3 -1.94 -3.25 -9.75
CA ALA A 3 -2.26 -2.59 -11.01
C ALA A 3 -1.46 -1.29 -11.27
N GLN A 4 -0.53 -0.91 -10.39
CA GLN A 4 0.16 0.40 -10.44
C GLN A 4 1.57 0.36 -11.07
N GLY A 5 1.98 -0.78 -11.65
CA GLY A 5 3.19 -0.91 -12.47
C GLY A 5 4.12 -2.06 -12.05
N ASP A 6 4.91 -2.55 -13.01
CA ASP A 6 5.77 -3.74 -12.87
C ASP A 6 6.90 -3.60 -11.82
N TYR A 7 7.15 -2.38 -11.33
CA TYR A 7 8.20 -2.07 -10.37
C TYR A 7 7.70 -1.97 -8.92
N LEU A 8 6.40 -2.15 -8.68
CA LEU A 8 5.82 -2.10 -7.34
C LEU A 8 5.68 -3.52 -6.79
N ILE A 9 6.63 -3.95 -5.97
CA ILE A 9 6.65 -5.28 -5.35
C ILE A 9 6.07 -5.15 -3.93
N PRO A 10 4.80 -5.56 -3.69
CA PRO A 10 4.23 -5.52 -2.35
C PRO A 10 4.90 -6.58 -1.46
N ILE A 11 5.19 -6.24 -0.21
CA ILE A 11 5.71 -7.17 0.80
C ILE A 11 4.63 -7.31 1.91
N PRO A 12 3.50 -7.98 1.64
CA PRO A 12 2.43 -8.09 2.62
C PRO A 12 2.85 -9.02 3.75
N GLY A 13 3.00 -8.46 4.96
CA GLY A 13 3.28 -9.21 6.18
C GLY A 13 2.00 -9.48 6.97
N THR A 14 1.81 -10.72 7.42
CA THR A 14 0.73 -11.05 8.36
C THR A 14 1.16 -12.16 9.31
N LYS A 15 0.57 -12.16 10.51
CA LYS A 15 0.82 -13.16 11.57
C LYS A 15 -0.14 -14.35 11.51
N GLN A 16 -1.23 -14.25 10.74
CA GLN A 16 -2.26 -15.29 10.67
C GLN A 16 -2.29 -15.93 9.29
N ARG A 17 -2.39 -17.25 9.25
CA ARG A 17 -2.38 -18.04 8.01
C ARG A 17 -3.53 -17.67 7.06
N LYS A 18 -4.72 -17.42 7.60
CA LYS A 18 -5.89 -16.98 6.83
C LYS A 18 -5.59 -15.75 5.98
N TYR A 19 -4.95 -14.74 6.56
CA TYR A 19 -4.61 -13.52 5.83
C TYR A 19 -3.47 -13.73 4.83
N LEU A 20 -2.60 -14.72 5.06
CA LEU A 20 -1.58 -15.07 4.09
C LEU A 20 -2.24 -15.62 2.82
N GLU A 21 -3.23 -16.50 3.00
CA GLU A 21 -4.01 -17.06 1.89
C GLU A 21 -4.78 -15.97 1.13
N GLU A 22 -5.40 -15.02 1.84
CA GLU A 22 -6.05 -13.86 1.23
C GLU A 22 -5.07 -12.94 0.47
N ASN A 23 -3.89 -12.68 1.04
CA ASN A 23 -2.84 -11.88 0.39
C ASN A 23 -2.31 -12.54 -0.90
N VAL A 24 -2.24 -13.87 -0.92
CA VAL A 24 -1.85 -14.63 -2.11
C VAL A 24 -2.97 -14.60 -3.15
N ALA A 25 -4.23 -14.79 -2.74
CA ALA A 25 -5.39 -14.72 -3.62
C ALA A 25 -5.55 -13.34 -4.28
N ALA A 26 -5.07 -12.26 -3.64
CA ALA A 26 -5.06 -10.93 -4.22
C ALA A 26 -4.26 -10.83 -5.54
N LEU A 27 -3.33 -11.75 -5.80
CA LEU A 27 -2.60 -11.83 -7.07
C LEU A 27 -3.51 -12.14 -8.27
N GLU A 28 -4.67 -12.76 -8.04
CA GLU A 28 -5.62 -13.13 -9.08
C GLU A 28 -6.66 -12.02 -9.34
N VAL A 29 -6.69 -10.99 -8.51
CA VAL A 29 -7.65 -9.89 -8.61
C VAL A 29 -7.22 -8.93 -9.73
N THR A 30 -8.03 -8.88 -10.78
CA THR A 30 -7.90 -7.89 -11.85
C THR A 30 -8.95 -6.79 -11.65
N LEU A 31 -8.49 -5.54 -11.58
CA LEU A 31 -9.38 -4.39 -11.49
C LEU A 31 -9.61 -3.82 -12.89
N SER A 32 -10.86 -3.46 -13.18
CA SER A 32 -11.22 -2.71 -14.39
C SER A 32 -10.75 -1.26 -14.31
N ALA A 33 -10.71 -0.58 -15.45
CA ALA A 33 -10.34 0.84 -15.51
C ALA A 33 -11.29 1.73 -14.69
N GLU A 34 -12.58 1.38 -14.64
CA GLU A 34 -13.59 2.10 -13.87
C GLU A 34 -13.37 1.96 -12.36
N GLU A 35 -13.05 0.74 -11.89
CA GLU A 35 -12.74 0.48 -10.49
C GLU A 35 -11.44 1.18 -10.06
N LEU A 36 -10.43 1.19 -10.94
CA LEU A 36 -9.18 1.89 -10.67
C LEU A 36 -9.42 3.41 -10.53
N HIS A 37 -10.20 4.00 -11.43
CA HIS A 37 -10.53 5.42 -11.38
C HIS A 37 -11.36 5.77 -10.13
N ALA A 38 -12.28 4.89 -9.72
CA ALA A 38 -13.02 5.06 -8.48
C ALA A 38 -12.10 5.01 -7.24
N LEU A 39 -11.11 4.12 -7.21
CA LEU A 39 -10.12 4.02 -6.14
C LEU A 39 -9.23 5.28 -6.05
N GLU A 40 -8.78 5.81 -7.18
CA GLU A 40 -7.99 7.05 -7.24
C GLU A 40 -8.77 8.26 -6.74
N ALA A 41 -10.07 8.34 -7.05
CA ALA A 41 -10.93 9.42 -6.57
C ALA A 41 -11.12 9.40 -5.04
N VAL A 42 -11.09 8.22 -4.41
CA VAL A 42 -11.23 8.07 -2.95
C VAL A 42 -9.92 8.39 -2.22
N PHE A 43 -8.76 8.06 -2.81
CA PHE A 43 -7.44 8.30 -2.24
C PHE A 43 -6.56 9.13 -3.18
N PRO A 44 -6.75 10.47 -3.24
CA PRO A 44 -5.85 11.34 -3.96
C PRO A 44 -4.44 11.25 -3.38
N ALA A 45 -3.42 11.19 -4.25
CA ALA A 45 -2.01 11.01 -3.88
C ALA A 45 -1.47 12.07 -2.88
N SER A 46 -2.15 13.20 -2.73
CA SER A 46 -1.79 14.30 -1.83
C SER A 46 -2.33 14.17 -0.40
N VAL A 47 -3.16 13.17 -0.08
CA VAL A 47 -3.86 13.10 1.22
C VAL A 47 -2.93 12.68 2.37
N THR A 48 -1.85 11.95 2.08
CA THR A 48 -0.94 11.38 3.10
C THR A 48 0.50 11.89 3.00
N ALA A 49 0.68 13.15 2.61
CA ALA A 49 1.98 13.82 2.70
C ALA A 49 2.24 14.28 4.15
N GLY A 50 2.86 13.41 4.95
CA GLY A 50 3.25 13.69 6.34
C GLY A 50 4.58 13.02 6.69
N LEU A 51 5.19 13.45 7.79
CA LEU A 51 6.45 12.87 8.25
C LEU A 51 6.23 11.43 8.76
N ARG A 52 7.15 10.51 8.41
CA ARG A 52 7.13 9.11 8.88
C ARG A 52 7.18 8.99 10.40
N TYR A 53 7.84 9.95 11.05
CA TYR A 53 7.87 10.15 12.49
C TYR A 53 7.71 11.65 12.79
N PRO A 54 7.14 12.04 13.94
CA PRO A 54 7.27 13.40 14.45
C PRO A 54 8.74 13.86 14.43
N GLU A 55 9.00 15.14 14.14
CA GLU A 55 10.36 15.68 13.94
C GLU A 55 11.34 15.32 15.07
N GLU A 56 10.87 15.35 16.31
CA GLU A 56 11.67 15.02 17.51
C GLU A 56 12.15 13.55 17.52
N LEU A 57 11.33 12.62 17.00
CA LEU A 57 11.70 11.21 16.90
C LEU A 57 12.60 10.93 15.70
N MET A 58 12.52 11.75 14.64
CA MET A 58 13.41 11.65 13.48
C MET A 58 14.88 11.93 13.87
N LYS A 59 15.11 12.92 14.75
CA LYS A 59 16.45 13.30 15.25
C LYS A 59 17.19 12.17 16.00
N LEU A 60 16.48 11.14 16.45
CA LEU A 60 17.04 10.02 17.21
C LEU A 60 17.54 8.86 16.33
N LEU A 61 17.16 8.82 15.05
CA LEU A 61 17.54 7.75 14.12
C LEU A 61 18.94 7.96 13.51
N ASP A 62 19.44 9.20 13.49
CA ASP A 62 20.76 9.57 12.92
C ASP A 62 21.90 9.46 13.94
N ARG A 63 21.74 8.63 14.99
CA ARG A 63 22.66 8.55 16.12
C ARG A 63 23.38 7.21 16.22
#